data_AF-A4VDF8-F1
#
_entry.id   AF-A4VDF8-F1
#
_cell.length_a   1.000
_cell.length_b   1.000
_cell.length_c   1.000
_cell.angle_alpha   90.00
_cell.angle_beta   90.00
_cell.angle_gamma   90.00
#
_symmetry.space_group_name_H-M   'P 1'
#
loop_
_entity.id
_entity.type
_entity.pdbx_description
1 polymer ?
#
loop_
_entity_poly.entity_id
_entity_poly.type
_entity_poly.pdbx_seq_one_letter_code
_entity_poly.pdbx_strand_id
1 'polypeptide(L)'
;MSEFFSQDLAIKYTVRFCHMFTVCALSGKSIFEYLYGDFTNNSKAEGIFCGILGLILILSGLINTFLQKPKENLKEHKDLWLRILYAKFLITCLVCTPILRLLVSRETHIALQFYSILIMIIVSPLLRFYREYYTNLNKQTRYENMEIVH
;
A
#
# COMPACT_ATOMS: atom_id res chain seq x y z
N MET A 1 -4.17 25.41 -18.90
CA MET A 1 -3.70 24.01 -19.04
C MET A 1 -2.62 23.63 -18.03
N SER A 2 -1.74 24.57 -17.63
CA SER A 2 -0.76 24.38 -16.53
C SER A 2 -1.39 24.22 -15.14
N GLU A 3 -2.45 24.97 -14.81
CA GLU A 3 -3.15 24.85 -13.52
C GLU A 3 -3.92 23.54 -13.36
N PHE A 4 -4.42 22.95 -14.45
CA PHE A 4 -5.12 21.66 -14.38
C PHE A 4 -4.14 20.52 -14.05
N PHE A 5 -2.93 20.56 -14.63
CA PHE A 5 -1.85 19.64 -14.32
C PHE A 5 -1.32 19.79 -12.87
N SER A 6 -1.35 21.00 -12.31
CA SER A 6 -0.91 21.22 -10.92
C SER A 6 -1.91 20.66 -9.89
N GLN A 7 -3.20 20.76 -10.17
CA GLN A 7 -4.26 20.23 -9.30
C GLN A 7 -4.26 18.69 -9.24
N ASP A 8 -4.17 18.01 -10.38
CA ASP A 8 -4.11 16.53 -10.43
C ASP A 8 -2.87 15.99 -9.69
N LEU A 9 -1.74 16.69 -9.84
CA LEU A 9 -0.50 16.34 -9.18
C LEU A 9 -0.60 16.54 -7.65
N ALA A 10 -1.19 17.66 -7.21
CA ALA A 10 -1.41 17.95 -5.79
C ALA A 10 -2.32 16.90 -5.14
N ILE A 11 -3.46 16.56 -5.76
CA ILE A 11 -4.38 15.53 -5.25
C ILE A 11 -3.65 14.19 -5.08
N LYS A 12 -2.86 13.79 -6.08
CA LYS A 12 -2.10 12.54 -6.05
C LYS A 12 -1.09 12.51 -4.90
N TYR A 13 -0.37 13.60 -4.63
CA TYR A 13 0.59 13.65 -3.53
C TYR A 13 -0.09 13.71 -2.17
N THR A 14 -1.19 14.45 -2.03
CA THR A 14 -1.98 14.51 -0.80
C THR A 14 -2.52 13.13 -0.44
N VAL A 15 -3.15 12.42 -1.39
CA VAL A 15 -3.66 11.06 -1.15
C VAL A 15 -2.55 10.11 -0.74
N ARG A 16 -1.37 10.19 -1.40
CA ARG A 16 -0.20 9.38 -1.04
C ARG A 16 0.31 9.69 0.35
N PHE A 17 0.37 10.97 0.72
CA PHE A 17 0.80 11.41 2.04
C PHE A 17 -0.15 10.89 3.11
N CYS A 18 -1.47 11.08 2.95
CA CYS A 18 -2.47 10.55 3.86
C CYS A 18 -2.38 9.03 4.00
N HIS A 19 -2.17 8.31 2.89
CA HIS A 19 -1.98 6.87 2.90
C HIS A 19 -0.72 6.44 3.67
N MET A 20 0.42 7.06 3.39
CA MET A 20 1.67 6.74 4.09
C MET A 20 1.59 7.09 5.58
N PHE A 21 1.01 8.24 5.92
CA PHE A 21 0.83 8.64 7.30
C PHE A 21 -0.02 7.63 8.09
N THR A 22 -1.16 7.22 7.53
CA THR A 22 -2.04 6.23 8.18
C THR A 22 -1.40 4.86 8.28
N VAL A 23 -0.68 4.40 7.24
CA VAL A 23 0.12 3.17 7.31
C VAL A 23 1.14 3.26 8.43
N CYS A 24 1.94 4.33 8.51
CA CYS A 24 2.96 4.50 9.53
C CYS A 24 2.37 4.56 10.95
N ALA A 25 1.28 5.30 11.15
CA ALA A 25 0.63 5.44 12.45
C ALA A 25 0.06 4.09 12.95
N LEU A 26 -0.71 3.39 12.10
CA LEU A 26 -1.30 2.10 12.46
C LEU A 26 -0.23 1.00 12.60
N SER A 27 0.79 1.01 11.74
CA SER A 27 1.89 0.06 11.83
C SER A 27 2.74 0.28 13.08
N GLY A 28 3.04 1.54 13.40
CA GLY A 28 3.76 1.91 14.62
C GLY A 28 3.04 1.45 15.87
N LYS A 29 1.72 1.66 15.94
CA LYS A 29 0.88 1.12 17.02
C LYS A 29 0.97 -0.41 17.10
N SER A 30 0.82 -1.09 15.98
CA SER A 30 0.85 -2.57 15.93
C SER A 30 2.19 -3.16 16.37
N ILE A 31 3.30 -2.54 15.93
CA ILE A 31 4.65 -2.94 16.33
C ILE A 31 4.86 -2.67 17.82
N PHE A 32 4.40 -1.53 18.31
CA PHE A 32 4.50 -1.19 19.73
C PHE A 32 3.72 -2.18 20.61
N GLU A 33 2.47 -2.49 20.25
CA GLU A 33 1.63 -3.48 20.95
C GLU A 33 2.25 -4.88 20.94
N TYR A 34 2.91 -5.29 19.86
CA TYR A 34 3.57 -6.59 19.80
C TYR A 34 4.84 -6.65 20.66
N LEU A 35 5.68 -5.60 20.62
CA LEU A 35 6.98 -5.59 21.31
C LEU A 35 6.87 -5.33 22.81
N TYR A 36 5.98 -4.43 23.21
CA TYR A 36 5.84 -4.00 24.59
C TYR A 36 4.58 -4.58 25.25
N GLY A 37 3.66 -5.17 24.49
CA GLY A 37 2.36 -5.59 25.03
C GLY A 37 1.37 -4.42 25.13
N ASP A 38 0.15 -4.74 25.54
CA ASP A 38 -0.98 -3.81 25.60
C ASP A 38 -0.89 -2.86 26.80
N PHE A 39 0.07 -1.94 26.78
CA PHE A 39 0.22 -0.92 27.82
C PHE A 39 -0.77 0.24 27.67
N THR A 40 -1.46 0.36 26.53
CA THR A 40 -2.55 1.32 26.41
C THR A 40 -3.78 0.75 27.10
N ASN A 41 -4.11 1.31 28.26
CA ASN A 41 -5.49 1.30 28.75
C ASN A 41 -6.34 1.90 27.63
N ASN A 42 -6.88 1.04 26.76
CA ASN A 42 -7.53 1.41 25.50
C ASN A 42 -8.69 2.36 25.79
N SER A 43 -8.40 3.66 25.80
CA SER A 43 -9.41 4.67 25.98
C SER A 43 -10.36 4.59 24.79
N LYS A 44 -11.65 4.82 25.01
CA LYS A 44 -12.62 4.88 23.90
C LYS A 44 -12.16 5.84 22.79
N ALA A 45 -11.45 6.92 23.16
CA ALA A 45 -10.86 7.87 22.23
C ALA A 45 -9.79 7.25 21.32
N GLU A 46 -8.90 6.42 21.84
CA GLU A 46 -7.88 5.72 21.05
C GLU A 46 -8.52 4.75 20.04
N GLY A 47 -9.54 4.00 20.47
CA GLY A 47 -10.29 3.11 19.59
C GLY A 47 -10.96 3.85 18.43
N ILE A 48 -11.60 5.00 18.72
CA ILE A 48 -12.21 5.87 17.70
C ILE A 48 -11.15 6.42 16.76
N PHE A 49 -10.03 6.92 17.30
CA PHE A 49 -8.93 7.46 16.50
C PHE A 49 -8.34 6.41 15.54
N CYS A 50 -8.08 5.19 16.02
CA CYS A 50 -7.62 4.09 15.18
C CYS A 50 -8.65 3.71 14.11
N GLY A 51 -9.94 3.74 14.44
CA GLY A 51 -11.03 3.52 13.49
C GLY A 51 -11.03 4.56 12.36
N ILE A 52 -10.87 5.84 12.70
CA ILE A 52 -10.78 6.94 11.71
C ILE A 52 -9.54 6.75 10.83
N LEU A 53 -8.37 6.47 11.41
CA LEU A 53 -7.16 6.20 10.65
C LEU A 53 -7.31 4.99 9.71
N GLY A 54 -7.98 3.92 10.17
CA GLY A 54 -8.29 2.75 9.35
C GLY A 54 -9.18 3.09 8.17
N LEU A 55 -10.20 3.91 8.36
CA LEU A 55 -11.07 4.37 7.28
C LEU A 55 -10.30 5.22 6.25
N ILE A 56 -9.48 6.16 6.72
CA ILE A 56 -8.61 6.98 5.85
C ILE A 56 -7.63 6.09 5.09
N LEU A 57 -7.07 5.06 5.73
CA LEU A 57 -6.16 4.10 5.10
C LEU A 57 -6.83 3.35 3.95
N ILE A 58 -8.05 2.84 4.15
CA ILE A 58 -8.82 2.12 3.12
C ILE A 58 -9.12 3.06 1.95
N LEU A 59 -9.69 4.24 2.22
CA LEU A 59 -10.09 5.17 1.16
C LEU A 59 -8.87 5.68 0.38
N SER A 60 -7.83 6.11 1.07
CA SER A 60 -6.60 6.55 0.44
C SER A 60 -5.89 5.41 -0.30
N GLY A 61 -5.91 4.18 0.22
CA GLY A 61 -5.32 3.00 -0.41
C GLY A 61 -6.04 2.58 -1.68
N LEU A 62 -7.38 2.67 -1.68
CA LEU A 62 -8.20 2.41 -2.85
C LEU A 62 -7.91 3.43 -3.96
N ILE A 63 -7.93 4.73 -3.62
CA ILE A 63 -7.59 5.80 -4.57
C ILE A 63 -6.16 5.63 -5.08
N ASN A 64 -5.20 5.35 -4.19
CA ASN A 64 -3.80 5.18 -4.55
C ASN A 64 -3.58 3.96 -5.45
N THR A 65 -4.38 2.90 -5.31
CA THR A 65 -4.41 1.75 -6.21
C THR A 65 -4.83 2.15 -7.62
N PHE A 66 -5.89 2.98 -7.76
CA PHE A 66 -6.32 3.50 -9.07
C PHE A 66 -5.32 4.52 -9.66
N LEU A 67 -4.70 5.35 -8.82
CA LEU A 67 -3.69 6.33 -9.24
C LEU A 67 -2.36 5.70 -9.65
N GLN A 68 -2.04 4.52 -9.11
CA GLN A 68 -0.91 3.71 -9.55
C GLN A 68 -1.28 2.90 -10.80
N LYS A 69 -1.70 3.58 -11.87
CA LYS A 69 -1.89 2.92 -13.16
C LYS A 69 -0.58 2.19 -13.54
N PRO A 70 -0.67 0.94 -14.05
CA PRO A 70 0.51 0.25 -14.56
C PRO A 70 1.14 1.13 -15.64
N LYS A 71 2.47 1.24 -15.64
CA LYS A 71 3.17 1.93 -16.73
C LYS A 71 2.77 1.22 -18.03
N GLU A 72 2.45 1.98 -19.08
CA GLU A 72 2.02 1.41 -20.38
C GLU A 72 2.97 0.34 -20.90
N ASN A 73 4.26 0.47 -20.57
CA ASN A 73 5.32 -0.45 -20.95
C ASN A 73 5.43 -1.70 -20.04
N LEU A 74 4.50 -2.00 -19.15
CA LEU A 74 4.57 -3.22 -18.32
C LEU A 74 3.98 -4.47 -19.03
N LYS A 75 3.37 -4.28 -20.22
CA LYS A 75 2.79 -5.31 -21.12
C LYS A 75 2.42 -6.63 -20.42
N GLU A 76 3.21 -7.70 -20.62
CA GLU A 76 2.93 -9.07 -20.16
C GLU A 76 2.93 -9.25 -18.63
N HIS A 77 3.60 -8.35 -17.90
CA HIS A 77 3.71 -8.41 -16.45
C HIS A 77 2.67 -7.54 -15.73
N LYS A 78 1.78 -6.88 -16.47
CA LYS A 78 0.76 -5.97 -15.95
C LYS A 78 -0.21 -6.68 -15.00
N ASP A 79 -0.71 -7.86 -15.38
CA ASP A 79 -1.75 -8.55 -14.62
C ASP A 79 -1.22 -9.10 -13.30
N LEU A 80 -0.01 -9.70 -13.31
CA LEU A 80 0.65 -10.16 -12.09
C LEU A 80 0.90 -8.98 -11.14
N TRP A 81 1.37 -7.84 -11.66
CA TRP A 81 1.61 -6.64 -10.86
C TRP A 81 0.32 -6.10 -10.22
N LEU A 82 -0.77 -6.03 -10.98
CA LEU A 82 -2.09 -5.62 -10.47
C LEU A 82 -2.61 -6.59 -9.40
N ARG A 83 -2.50 -7.90 -9.63
CA ARG A 83 -2.91 -8.93 -8.66
C ARG A 83 -2.16 -8.78 -7.34
N ILE A 84 -0.84 -8.58 -7.38
CA ILE A 84 -0.04 -8.36 -6.17
C ILE A 84 -0.47 -7.09 -5.46
N LEU A 85 -0.77 -6.02 -6.20
CA LEU A 85 -1.19 -4.75 -5.62
C LEU A 85 -2.57 -4.85 -4.95
N TYR A 86 -3.53 -5.54 -5.58
CA TYR A 86 -4.83 -5.82 -4.97
C TYR A 86 -4.73 -6.75 -3.78
N ALA A 87 -3.90 -7.80 -3.85
CA ALA A 87 -3.65 -8.70 -2.73
C ALA A 87 -3.06 -7.93 -1.54
N LYS A 88 -2.07 -7.07 -1.79
CA LYS A 88 -1.50 -6.20 -0.76
C LYS A 88 -2.56 -5.31 -0.14
N PHE A 89 -3.38 -4.64 -0.95
CA PHE A 89 -4.47 -3.80 -0.45
C PHE A 89 -5.45 -4.60 0.42
N LEU A 90 -5.86 -5.78 -0.03
CA LEU A 90 -6.78 -6.65 0.71
C LEU A 90 -6.17 -7.09 2.05
N ILE A 91 -4.91 -7.53 2.06
CA ILE A 91 -4.21 -7.90 3.30
C ILE A 91 -4.13 -6.69 4.24
N THR A 92 -3.80 -5.50 3.72
CA THR A 92 -3.78 -4.27 4.54
C THR A 92 -5.15 -3.99 5.14
N CYS A 93 -6.23 -4.13 4.37
CA CYS A 93 -7.59 -3.97 4.89
C CYS A 93 -7.93 -5.02 5.94
N LEU A 94 -7.58 -6.29 5.75
CA LEU A 94 -7.87 -7.33 6.73
C LEU A 94 -7.10 -7.09 8.03
N VAL A 95 -5.82 -6.75 7.90
CA VAL A 95 -4.88 -6.72 9.01
C VAL A 95 -4.90 -5.41 9.80
N CYS A 96 -5.05 -4.27 9.12
CA CYS A 96 -4.98 -2.94 9.76
C CYS A 96 -6.36 -2.41 10.19
N THR A 97 -7.42 -3.21 10.05
CA THR A 97 -8.79 -2.85 10.46
C THR A 97 -9.28 -3.81 11.54
N PRO A 98 -10.31 -3.45 12.32
CA PRO A 98 -10.85 -4.34 13.35
C PRO A 98 -11.56 -5.58 12.78
N ILE A 99 -11.66 -5.76 11.46
CA ILE A 99 -12.38 -6.88 10.83
C ILE A 99 -11.79 -8.23 11.25
N LEU A 100 -10.47 -8.36 11.26
CA LEU A 100 -9.81 -9.63 11.60
C LEU A 100 -10.01 -10.00 13.08
N ARG A 101 -10.20 -9.02 13.98
CA ARG A 101 -10.52 -9.27 15.40
C ARG A 101 -11.86 -9.98 15.61
N LEU A 102 -12.73 -9.99 14.60
CA LEU A 102 -13.99 -10.74 14.65
C LEU A 102 -13.79 -12.24 14.40
N LEU A 103 -12.64 -12.64 13.83
CA LEU A 103 -12.38 -14.01 13.35
C LEU A 103 -11.32 -14.75 14.15
N VAL A 104 -10.41 -14.04 14.82
CA VAL A 104 -9.28 -14.64 15.55
C VAL A 104 -9.13 -14.04 16.94
N SER A 105 -8.43 -14.76 17.83
CA SER A 105 -8.11 -14.25 19.16
C SER A 105 -7.25 -12.98 19.08
N ARG A 106 -7.31 -12.14 20.12
CA ARG A 106 -6.58 -10.87 20.17
C ARG A 106 -5.06 -11.05 19.98
N GLU A 107 -4.48 -12.05 20.64
CA GLU A 107 -3.04 -12.33 20.54
C GLU A 107 -2.65 -12.75 19.12
N THR A 108 -3.46 -13.63 18.51
CA THR A 108 -3.28 -14.06 17.12
C THR A 108 -3.40 -12.86 16.17
N HIS A 109 -4.36 -11.97 16.41
CA HIS A 109 -4.53 -10.75 15.62
C HIS A 109 -3.28 -9.86 15.67
N ILE A 110 -2.76 -9.57 16.87
CA ILE A 110 -1.56 -8.72 17.05
C ILE A 110 -0.35 -9.35 16.34
N ALA A 111 -0.15 -10.66 16.50
CA ALA A 111 0.94 -11.38 15.82
C ALA A 111 0.79 -11.33 14.29
N LEU A 112 -0.39 -11.67 13.75
CA LEU A 112 -0.68 -11.59 12.32
C LEU A 112 -0.46 -10.18 11.79
N GLN A 113 -0.84 -9.16 12.56
CA GLN A 113 -0.67 -7.77 12.19
C GLN A 113 0.79 -7.37 12.11
N PHE A 114 1.57 -7.70 13.13
CA PHE A 114 3.01 -7.48 13.14
C PHE A 114 3.73 -8.14 11.95
N TYR A 115 3.53 -9.45 11.75
CA TYR A 115 4.20 -10.17 10.67
C TYR A 115 3.77 -9.69 9.28
N SER A 116 2.49 -9.38 9.09
CA SER A 116 2.01 -8.86 7.81
C SER A 116 2.59 -7.48 7.48
N ILE A 117 2.72 -6.59 8.49
CA ILE A 117 3.38 -5.30 8.32
C ILE A 117 4.85 -5.49 7.93
N LEU A 118 5.56 -6.38 8.62
CA LEU A 118 6.97 -6.67 8.33
C LEU A 118 7.15 -7.17 6.89
N ILE A 119 6.30 -8.11 6.47
CA ILE A 119 6.27 -8.60 5.09
C ILE A 119 5.99 -7.45 4.12
N MET A 120 5.03 -6.58 4.40
CA MET A 120 4.71 -5.44 3.53
C MET A 120 5.87 -4.45 3.41
N ILE A 121 6.61 -4.20 4.48
CA ILE A 121 7.80 -3.32 4.46
C ILE A 121 8.86 -3.89 3.50
N ILE A 122 9.04 -5.21 3.48
CA ILE A 122 10.01 -5.89 2.61
C ILE A 122 9.49 -5.99 1.16
N VAL A 123 8.22 -6.39 0.97
CA VAL A 123 7.63 -6.63 -0.35
C VAL A 123 7.40 -5.33 -1.13
N SER A 124 7.11 -4.22 -0.45
CA SER A 124 6.84 -2.93 -1.10
C SER A 124 7.99 -2.42 -1.98
N PRO A 125 9.26 -2.34 -1.51
CA PRO A 125 10.38 -1.96 -2.36
C PRO A 125 10.66 -3.00 -3.45
N LEU A 126 10.53 -4.30 -3.16
CA LEU A 126 10.70 -5.35 -4.18
C LEU A 126 9.69 -5.19 -5.33
N LEU A 127 8.42 -4.90 -5.02
CA LEU A 127 7.39 -4.66 -6.04
C LEU A 127 7.68 -3.40 -6.88
N ARG A 128 8.30 -2.39 -6.27
CA ARG A 128 8.76 -1.20 -6.99
C ARG A 128 9.89 -1.57 -7.97
N PHE A 129 10.90 -2.29 -7.51
CA PHE A 129 12.02 -2.72 -8.35
C PHE A 129 11.56 -3.64 -9.48
N TYR A 130 10.68 -4.60 -9.18
CA TYR A 130 10.03 -5.45 -10.19
C TYR A 130 9.37 -4.60 -11.29
N ARG A 131 8.54 -3.62 -10.91
CA ARG A 131 7.87 -2.74 -11.89
C ARG A 131 8.89 -1.96 -12.72
N GLU A 132 9.93 -1.41 -12.10
CA GLU A 132 10.94 -0.61 -12.79
C GLU A 132 11.77 -1.45 -13.77
N TYR A 133 12.20 -2.65 -13.36
CA TYR A 133 12.94 -3.59 -14.19
C TYR A 133 12.20 -3.93 -15.49
N TYR A 134 10.97 -4.45 -15.38
CA TYR A 134 10.20 -4.87 -16.56
C TYR A 134 9.74 -3.68 -17.44
N THR A 135 9.52 -2.51 -16.84
CA THR A 135 9.25 -1.30 -17.64
C THR A 135 10.47 -0.91 -18.48
N ASN A 136 11.67 -0.99 -17.92
CA ASN A 136 12.90 -0.60 -18.61
C ASN A 136 13.29 -1.62 -19.69
N LEU A 137 13.13 -2.91 -19.40
CA LEU A 137 13.35 -3.99 -20.36
C LEU A 137 12.48 -3.79 -21.61
N ASN A 138 11.17 -3.56 -21.43
CA ASN A 138 10.24 -3.34 -22.54
C ASN A 138 10.50 -2.04 -23.32
N LYS A 139 11.13 -1.04 -22.70
CA LYS A 139 11.59 0.15 -23.41
C LYS A 139 12.77 -0.18 -24.32
N GLN A 140 13.78 -0.89 -23.81
CA GLN A 140 14.95 -1.29 -24.59
C GLN A 140 14.56 -2.13 -25.81
N THR A 141 13.76 -3.18 -25.63
CA THR A 141 13.24 -4.01 -26.73
C THR A 141 12.48 -3.17 -27.77
N ARG A 142 11.77 -2.11 -27.36
CA ARG A 142 11.08 -1.23 -28.32
C ARG A 142 12.06 -0.42 -29.16
N TYR A 143 13.16 0.08 -28.57
CA TYR A 143 14.19 0.83 -29.30
C TYR A 143 14.94 -0.06 -30.29
N GLU A 144 15.36 -1.26 -29.87
CA GLU A 144 16.04 -2.24 -30.75
C GLU A 144 15.18 -2.59 -31.98
N ASN A 145 13.88 -2.81 -31.78
CA ASN A 145 12.97 -3.09 -32.90
C ASN A 145 12.75 -1.89 -33.83
N MET A 146 12.95 -0.65 -33.37
CA MET A 146 12.87 0.53 -34.24
C MET A 146 14.15 0.71 -35.06
N GLU A 147 15.31 0.35 -34.52
CA GLU A 147 16.59 0.40 -35.25
C GLU A 147 16.68 -0.66 -36.37
N ILE A 148 16.06 -1.83 -36.20
CA ILE A 148 16.05 -2.91 -37.22
C ILE A 148 15.17 -2.57 -38.43
N VAL A 149 14.21 -1.65 -38.28
CA VAL A 149 13.25 -1.27 -39.34
C VAL A 149 13.79 -0.13 -40.24
N HIS A 150 14.91 0.46 -39.87
CA HIS A 150 15.60 1.52 -40.63
C HIS A 150 16.83 0.97 -41.37
#